data_AF-A0A9P9CV66-F1
#
_entry.id   AF-A0A9P9CV66-F1
#
_cell.length_a   1.000
_cell.length_b   1.000
_cell.length_c   1.000
_cell.angle_alpha   90.00
_cell.angle_beta   90.00
_cell.angle_gamma   90.00
#
_symmetry.space_group_name_H-M   'P 1'
#
loop_
_entity.id
_entity.type
_entity.pdbx_description
1 polymer ?
#
loop_
_entity_poly.entity_id
_entity_poly.type
_entity_poly.pdbx_seq_one_letter_code
_entity_poly.pdbx_strand_id
1 'polypeptide(L)'
;MDASNGENELLHLWALVVDLSDQLNQNRNLAATLQAQAGHIRSQAVHTGSGFPLRRFNAHLSVPDALSVDNSAIAHDNKQLAALIREYESTLEAVMAKFRAAALNAQEVELGIARHYENELITRDTQILVQQLAHTSDADAALSRVSQRLRAALRLSQGEPPLPDDVIDEAELASFQIPQELLEDLRDTYTGELPTDWALERESELVRLERENAELRRLLGAPPPEEDDGGMGLLPFRAPTLPRFRGRSGTGLGMYSPFQSNGGAGRGALAIGRMAGPGDSWTGENEMWRNVQERDTRAGLLS
;
A
#
# COMPACT_ATOMS: atom_id res chain seq x y z
N MET A 1 119.74 -16.95 48.88
CA MET A 1 118.75 -17.78 48.16
C MET A 1 117.55 -16.85 47.91
N ASP A 2 117.71 -15.88 47.01
CA ASP A 2 116.81 -14.71 46.95
C ASP A 2 116.28 -14.42 45.53
N ALA A 3 116.68 -15.21 44.53
CA ALA A 3 116.24 -15.01 43.14
C ALA A 3 114.85 -15.61 42.87
N SER A 4 114.51 -16.75 43.49
CA SER A 4 113.23 -17.44 43.25
C SER A 4 112.02 -16.73 43.84
N ASN A 5 112.21 -15.92 44.89
CA ASN A 5 111.12 -15.19 45.52
C ASN A 5 110.71 -13.96 44.70
N GLY A 6 111.69 -13.27 44.11
CA GLY A 6 111.44 -12.14 43.21
C GLY A 6 110.72 -12.56 41.92
N GLU A 7 111.01 -13.75 41.39
CA GLU A 7 110.30 -14.30 40.22
C GLU A 7 108.82 -14.58 40.52
N ASN A 8 108.51 -15.13 41.70
CA ASN A 8 107.12 -15.40 42.11
C ASN A 8 106.33 -14.10 42.34
N GLU A 9 106.93 -13.09 42.96
CA GLU A 9 106.32 -11.77 43.14
C GLU A 9 106.11 -11.05 41.79
N LEU A 10 107.06 -11.18 40.86
CA LEU A 10 106.93 -10.65 39.50
C LEU A 10 105.77 -11.32 38.76
N LEU A 11 105.62 -12.65 38.88
CA LEU A 11 104.49 -13.39 38.28
C LEU A 11 103.14 -12.96 38.89
N HIS A 12 103.09 -12.72 40.20
CA HIS A 12 101.88 -12.23 40.87
C HIS A 12 101.53 -10.80 40.44
N LEU A 13 102.52 -9.91 40.35
CA LEU A 13 102.33 -8.55 39.84
C LEU A 13 101.86 -8.55 38.38
N TRP A 14 102.42 -9.43 37.53
CA TRP A 14 101.94 -9.60 36.16
C TRP A 14 100.50 -10.07 36.10
N ALA A 15 100.12 -11.08 36.89
CA ALA A 15 98.74 -11.56 36.97
C ALA A 15 97.78 -10.45 37.44
N LEU A 16 98.19 -9.65 38.43
CA LEU A 16 97.41 -8.50 38.91
C LEU A 16 97.27 -7.42 37.82
N VAL A 17 98.35 -7.13 37.08
CA VAL A 17 98.30 -6.15 35.96
C VAL A 17 97.36 -6.63 34.86
N VAL A 18 97.36 -7.93 34.55
CA VAL A 18 96.41 -8.52 33.58
C VAL A 18 94.97 -8.41 34.09
N ASP A 19 94.70 -8.79 35.34
CA ASP A 19 93.36 -8.69 35.93
C ASP A 19 92.87 -7.23 36.01
N LEU A 20 93.73 -6.30 36.43
CA LEU A 20 93.40 -4.87 36.41
C LEU A 20 93.17 -4.34 34.99
N SER A 21 93.91 -4.83 33.99
CA SER A 21 93.67 -4.48 32.60
C SER A 21 92.35 -5.03 32.08
N ASP A 22 91.98 -6.24 32.48
CA ASP A 22 90.70 -6.84 32.12
C ASP A 22 89.53 -6.10 32.78
N GLN A 23 89.66 -5.75 34.07
CA GLN A 23 88.69 -4.93 34.78
C GLN A 23 88.56 -3.53 34.16
N LEU A 24 89.67 -2.93 33.74
CA LEU A 24 89.65 -1.63 33.05
C LEU A 24 88.95 -1.74 31.69
N ASN A 25 89.17 -2.81 30.93
CA ASN A 25 88.47 -3.08 29.68
C ASN A 25 86.96 -3.31 29.91
N GLN A 26 86.58 -4.06 30.94
CA GLN A 26 85.17 -4.25 31.32
C GLN A 26 84.51 -2.93 31.71
N ASN A 27 85.19 -2.09 32.51
CA ASN A 27 84.67 -0.80 32.92
C ASN A 27 84.50 0.15 31.71
N ARG A 28 85.48 0.16 30.79
CA ARG A 28 85.38 0.91 29.53
C ARG A 28 84.18 0.46 28.68
N ASN A 29 83.93 -0.84 28.60
CA ASN A 29 82.78 -1.39 27.89
C ASN A 29 81.46 -0.98 28.57
N LEU A 30 81.37 -1.08 29.90
CA LEU A 30 80.18 -0.64 30.64
C LEU A 30 79.92 0.86 30.47
N ALA A 31 80.96 1.70 30.57
CA ALA A 31 80.85 3.13 30.33
C ALA A 31 80.36 3.43 28.90
N ALA A 32 80.86 2.70 27.89
CA ALA A 32 80.39 2.84 26.51
C ALA A 32 78.91 2.45 26.36
N THR A 33 78.46 1.37 27.02
CA THR A 33 77.04 0.96 26.98
C THR A 33 76.13 1.99 27.66
N LEU A 34 76.53 2.52 28.81
CA LEU A 34 75.78 3.56 29.52
C LEU A 34 75.71 4.84 28.70
N GLN A 35 76.80 5.21 28.03
CA GLN A 35 76.81 6.38 27.15
C GLN A 35 75.88 6.20 25.94
N ALA A 36 75.83 5.00 25.36
CA ALA A 36 74.88 4.68 24.29
C ALA A 36 73.42 4.76 24.78
N GLN A 37 73.12 4.21 25.96
CA GLN A 37 71.79 4.29 26.57
C GLN A 37 71.39 5.74 26.89
N ALA A 38 72.30 6.53 27.46
CA ALA A 38 72.07 7.96 27.72
C ALA A 38 71.84 8.75 26.43
N GLY A 39 72.56 8.42 25.35
CA GLY A 39 72.33 8.97 24.02
C GLY A 39 70.93 8.64 23.49
N HIS A 40 70.48 7.40 23.66
CA HIS A 40 69.14 6.98 23.26
C HIS A 40 68.05 7.74 24.03
N ILE A 41 68.16 7.80 25.36
CA ILE A 41 67.20 8.54 26.20
C ILE A 41 67.17 10.02 25.83
N ARG A 42 68.32 10.64 25.55
CA ARG A 42 68.38 12.03 25.09
C ARG A 42 67.64 12.22 23.77
N SER A 43 67.83 11.32 22.81
CA SER A 43 67.11 11.38 21.52
C SER A 43 65.60 11.24 21.72
N GLN A 44 65.15 10.31 22.56
CA GLN A 44 63.75 10.14 22.92
C GLN A 44 63.18 11.38 23.60
N ALA A 45 63.91 11.97 24.55
CA ALA A 45 63.51 13.19 25.26
C ALA A 45 63.36 14.40 24.33
N VAL A 46 64.25 14.54 23.34
CA VAL A 46 64.12 15.58 22.29
C VAL A 46 62.88 15.34 21.43
N HIS A 47 62.60 14.09 21.06
CA HIS A 47 61.38 13.76 20.31
C HIS A 47 60.10 14.02 21.10
N THR A 48 60.05 13.66 22.39
CA THR A 48 58.88 13.94 23.26
C THR A 48 58.75 15.43 23.59
N GLY A 49 59.87 16.14 23.76
CA GLY A 49 59.91 17.58 24.04
C GLY A 49 59.60 18.47 22.83
N SER A 50 59.65 17.93 21.61
CA SER A 50 59.40 18.68 20.37
C SER A 50 57.94 19.15 20.17
N GLY A 51 57.02 18.79 21.07
CA GLY A 51 55.62 19.23 21.04
C GLY A 51 54.81 18.74 19.83
N PHE A 52 55.41 17.95 18.95
CA PHE A 52 54.78 17.40 17.75
C PHE A 52 53.57 16.49 18.06
N PRO A 53 53.61 15.62 19.10
CA PRO A 53 52.43 14.85 19.50
C PRO A 53 51.25 15.74 19.93
N LEU A 54 51.51 16.83 20.65
CA LEU A 54 50.49 17.78 21.10
C LEU A 54 49.90 18.58 19.93
N ARG A 55 50.72 19.02 18.97
CA ARG A 55 50.21 19.70 17.76
C ARG A 55 49.34 18.78 16.92
N ARG A 56 49.71 17.51 16.76
CA ARG A 56 48.88 16.50 16.10
C ARG A 56 47.59 16.26 16.87
N PHE A 57 47.67 16.10 18.19
CA PHE A 57 46.48 15.91 19.02
C PHE A 57 45.52 17.11 18.94
N ASN A 58 46.04 18.33 18.99
CA ASN A 58 45.24 19.54 18.83
C ASN A 58 44.63 19.65 17.42
N ALA A 59 45.34 19.23 16.38
CA ALA A 59 44.77 19.13 15.03
C ALA A 59 43.69 18.04 14.97
N HIS A 60 43.91 16.87 15.57
CA HIS A 60 42.90 15.82 15.69
C HIS A 60 41.69 16.23 16.52
N LEU A 61 41.85 17.14 17.47
CA LEU A 61 40.76 17.70 18.27
C LEU A 61 39.92 18.71 17.47
N SER A 62 40.51 19.44 16.51
CA SER A 62 39.74 20.36 15.65
C SER A 62 39.06 19.66 14.47
N VAL A 63 39.47 18.45 14.10
CA VAL A 63 38.83 17.63 13.06
C VAL A 63 37.37 17.27 13.39
N PRO A 64 37.00 16.76 14.57
CA PRO A 64 35.61 16.47 14.89
C PRO A 64 34.75 17.74 14.91
N ASP A 65 35.30 18.90 15.29
CA ASP A 65 34.60 20.18 15.23
C ASP A 65 34.31 20.58 13.78
N ALA A 66 35.30 20.45 12.88
CA ALA A 66 35.11 20.70 11.45
C ALA A 66 34.10 19.71 10.83
N LEU A 67 34.20 18.42 11.15
CA LEU A 67 33.26 17.39 10.71
C LEU A 67 31.85 17.63 11.27
N SER A 68 31.72 18.16 12.49
CA SER A 68 30.41 18.51 13.07
C SER A 68 29.75 19.65 12.30
N VAL A 69 30.54 20.65 11.88
CA VAL A 69 30.05 21.75 11.03
C VAL A 69 29.60 21.20 9.68
N ASP A 70 30.44 20.38 9.02
CA ASP A 70 30.11 19.77 7.73
C ASP A 70 28.86 18.87 7.83
N ASN A 71 28.76 18.05 8.87
CA ASN A 71 27.59 17.21 9.13
C ASN A 71 26.33 18.05 9.33
N SER A 72 26.43 19.21 10.00
CA SER A 72 25.29 20.12 10.16
C SER A 72 24.87 20.78 8.84
N ALA A 73 25.83 21.10 7.96
CA ALA A 73 25.58 21.63 6.62
C ALA A 73 24.91 20.57 5.74
N ILE A 74 25.45 19.34 5.70
CA ILE A 74 24.84 18.21 4.98
C ILE A 74 23.43 17.91 5.50
N ALA A 75 23.23 17.98 6.82
CA ALA A 75 21.90 17.78 7.41
C ALA A 75 20.91 18.89 6.99
N HIS A 76 21.39 20.13 6.85
CA HIS A 76 20.58 21.23 6.33
C HIS A 76 20.24 21.04 4.86
N ASP A 77 21.20 20.69 4.01
CA ASP A 77 20.99 20.45 2.59
C ASP A 77 20.05 19.27 2.36
N ASN A 78 20.19 18.19 3.13
CA ASN A 78 19.27 17.06 3.08
C ASN A 78 17.84 17.46 3.47
N LYS A 79 17.66 18.38 4.44
CA LYS A 79 16.34 18.91 4.78
C LYS A 79 15.75 19.74 3.64
N GLN A 80 16.56 20.56 2.98
CA GLN A 80 16.13 21.34 1.81
C GLN A 80 15.74 20.44 0.65
N LEU A 81 16.54 19.43 0.33
CA LEU A 81 16.23 18.44 -0.71
C LEU A 81 14.95 17.67 -0.38
N ALA A 82 14.78 17.23 0.88
CA ALA A 82 13.55 16.57 1.31
C ALA A 82 12.32 17.48 1.20
N ALA A 83 12.44 18.77 1.49
CA ALA A 83 11.36 19.74 1.30
C ALA A 83 11.02 19.90 -0.18
N LEU A 84 12.03 20.05 -1.03
CA LEU A 84 11.85 20.19 -2.47
C LEU A 84 11.20 18.95 -3.11
N ILE A 85 11.59 17.75 -2.68
CA ILE A 85 10.95 16.50 -3.10
C ILE A 85 9.45 16.50 -2.76
N ARG A 86 9.07 16.91 -1.55
CA ARG A 86 7.66 17.00 -1.15
C ARG A 86 6.88 18.02 -1.98
N GLU A 87 7.50 19.14 -2.36
CA GLU A 87 6.88 20.13 -3.25
C GLU A 87 6.68 19.56 -4.66
N TYR A 88 7.66 18.82 -5.19
CA TYR A 88 7.51 18.13 -6.47
C TYR A 88 6.44 17.03 -6.43
N GLU A 89 6.39 16.25 -5.37
CA GLU A 89 5.35 15.23 -5.17
C GLU A 89 3.97 15.88 -5.09
N SER A 90 3.82 16.96 -4.31
CA SER A 90 2.57 17.71 -4.17
C SER A 90 2.12 18.37 -5.48
N THR A 91 3.05 18.98 -6.23
CA THR A 91 2.72 19.59 -7.53
C THR A 91 2.35 18.52 -8.56
N LEU A 92 3.03 17.37 -8.58
CA LEU A 92 2.67 16.24 -9.43
C LEU A 92 1.29 15.71 -9.08
N GLU A 93 0.98 15.53 -7.80
CA GLU A 93 -0.33 15.10 -7.34
C GLU A 93 -1.44 16.07 -7.79
N ALA A 94 -1.21 17.38 -7.65
CA ALA A 94 -2.15 18.41 -8.10
C ALA A 94 -2.33 18.41 -9.63
N VAL A 95 -1.26 18.25 -10.41
CA VAL A 95 -1.31 18.17 -11.86
C VAL A 95 -2.05 16.90 -12.31
N MET A 96 -1.74 15.75 -11.71
CA MET A 96 -2.42 14.49 -12.02
C MET A 96 -3.89 14.52 -11.63
N ALA A 97 -4.26 15.18 -10.53
CA ALA A 97 -5.67 15.39 -10.16
C ALA A 97 -6.42 16.19 -11.23
N LYS A 98 -5.81 17.26 -11.76
CA LYS A 98 -6.39 18.05 -12.87
C LYS A 98 -6.53 17.22 -14.15
N PHE A 99 -5.52 16.44 -14.51
CA PHE A 99 -5.60 15.57 -15.69
C PHE A 99 -6.68 14.50 -15.54
N ARG A 100 -6.82 13.89 -14.36
CA ARG A 100 -7.90 12.91 -14.09
C ARG A 100 -9.28 13.56 -14.20
N ALA A 101 -9.47 14.75 -13.62
CA ALA A 101 -10.74 15.48 -13.72
C ALA A 101 -11.04 15.89 -15.17
N ALA A 102 -10.06 16.40 -15.91
CA ALA A 102 -10.22 16.78 -17.30
C ALA A 102 -10.53 15.57 -18.20
N ALA A 103 -9.87 14.43 -17.97
CA ALA A 103 -10.14 13.19 -18.70
C ALA A 103 -11.54 12.66 -18.43
N LEU A 104 -12.00 12.69 -17.17
CA LEU A 104 -13.35 12.30 -16.81
C LEU A 104 -14.39 13.20 -17.48
N ASN A 105 -14.22 14.53 -17.40
CA ASN A 105 -15.13 15.47 -18.07
C ASN A 105 -15.14 15.29 -19.59
N ALA A 106 -13.99 15.01 -20.22
CA ALA A 106 -13.93 14.71 -21.65
C ALA A 106 -14.71 13.43 -21.99
N GLN A 107 -14.56 12.37 -21.19
CA GLN A 107 -15.30 11.12 -21.36
C GLN A 107 -16.82 11.32 -21.19
N GLU A 108 -17.24 12.10 -20.19
CA GLU A 108 -18.65 12.42 -19.98
C GLU A 108 -19.25 13.19 -21.17
N VAL A 109 -18.51 14.15 -21.73
CA VAL A 109 -18.93 14.89 -22.92
C VAL A 109 -19.02 13.97 -24.14
N GLU A 110 -18.01 13.14 -24.40
CA GLU A 110 -18.02 12.20 -25.53
C GLU A 110 -19.20 11.21 -25.44
N LEU A 111 -19.43 10.65 -24.26
CA LEU A 111 -20.54 9.72 -24.02
C LEU A 111 -21.90 10.42 -24.06
N GLY A 112 -21.99 11.67 -23.62
CA GLY A 112 -23.19 12.50 -23.77
C GLY A 112 -23.56 12.74 -25.23
N ILE A 113 -22.57 13.04 -26.07
CA ILE A 113 -22.75 13.20 -27.52
C ILE A 113 -23.17 11.87 -28.17
N ALA A 114 -22.53 10.76 -27.79
CA ALA A 114 -22.88 9.43 -28.30
C ALA A 114 -24.34 9.06 -28.00
N ARG A 115 -24.76 9.23 -26.73
CA ARG A 115 -26.16 8.97 -26.31
C ARG A 115 -27.16 9.87 -27.05
N HIS A 116 -26.81 11.13 -27.24
CA HIS A 116 -27.68 12.07 -27.96
C HIS A 116 -27.92 11.62 -29.40
N TYR A 117 -26.86 11.32 -30.14
CA TYR A 117 -26.98 10.87 -31.54
C TYR A 117 -27.57 9.47 -31.68
N GLU A 118 -27.33 8.57 -30.73
CA GLU A 118 -27.98 7.27 -30.68
C GLU A 118 -29.51 7.41 -30.54
N ASN A 119 -29.96 8.29 -29.63
CA ASN A 119 -31.39 8.55 -29.45
C ASN A 119 -32.02 9.21 -30.69
N GLU A 120 -31.37 10.20 -31.29
CA GLU A 120 -31.86 10.79 -32.54
C GLU A 120 -31.94 9.78 -33.68
N LEU A 121 -30.95 8.88 -33.78
CA LEU A 121 -30.94 7.82 -34.79
C LEU A 121 -32.10 6.85 -34.59
N ILE A 122 -32.29 6.35 -33.36
CA ILE A 122 -33.40 5.44 -33.02
C ILE A 122 -34.75 6.13 -33.28
N THR A 123 -34.90 7.40 -32.89
CA THR A 123 -36.12 8.18 -33.12
C THR A 123 -36.39 8.35 -34.61
N ARG A 124 -35.36 8.58 -35.42
CA ARG A 124 -35.51 8.71 -36.87
C ARG A 124 -35.87 7.36 -37.52
N ASP A 125 -35.20 6.28 -37.14
CA ASP A 125 -35.45 4.95 -37.69
C ASP A 125 -36.85 4.45 -37.35
N THR A 126 -37.30 4.66 -36.11
CA THR A 126 -38.68 4.36 -35.69
C THR A 126 -39.71 5.18 -36.48
N GLN A 127 -39.47 6.47 -36.71
CA GLN A 127 -40.35 7.29 -37.56
C GLN A 127 -40.42 6.76 -39.00
N ILE A 128 -39.29 6.37 -39.60
CA ILE A 128 -39.25 5.81 -40.95
C ILE A 128 -40.03 4.49 -41.02
N LEU A 129 -39.82 3.60 -40.05
CA LEU A 129 -40.53 2.31 -39.97
C LEU A 129 -42.04 2.51 -39.82
N VAL A 130 -42.48 3.45 -38.97
CA VAL A 130 -43.90 3.78 -38.80
C VAL A 130 -44.49 4.35 -40.09
N GLN A 131 -43.78 5.25 -40.78
CA GLN A 131 -44.23 5.79 -42.06
C GLN A 131 -44.33 4.70 -43.14
N GLN A 132 -43.34 3.80 -43.22
CA GLN A 132 -43.38 2.67 -44.14
C GLN A 132 -44.56 1.75 -43.86
N LEU A 133 -44.80 1.42 -42.58
CA LEU A 133 -45.92 0.60 -42.17
C LEU A 133 -47.26 1.25 -42.52
N ALA A 134 -47.40 2.56 -42.28
CA ALA A 134 -48.59 3.32 -42.66
C ALA A 134 -48.82 3.28 -44.18
N HIS A 135 -47.78 3.51 -44.99
CA HIS A 135 -47.88 3.42 -46.45
C HIS A 135 -48.28 2.02 -46.95
N THR A 136 -47.71 0.95 -46.37
CA THR A 136 -48.10 -0.43 -46.72
C THR A 136 -49.53 -0.74 -46.29
N SER A 137 -49.93 -0.29 -45.10
CA SER A 137 -51.29 -0.46 -44.59
C SER A 137 -52.32 0.27 -45.46
N ASP A 138 -52.02 1.49 -45.89
CA ASP A 138 -52.88 2.27 -46.78
C ASP A 138 -53.03 1.61 -48.16
N ALA A 139 -51.93 1.06 -48.69
CA ALA A 139 -51.93 0.32 -49.96
C ALA A 139 -52.76 -0.97 -49.85
N ASP A 140 -52.60 -1.74 -48.77
CA ASP A 140 -53.38 -2.95 -48.51
C ASP A 140 -54.87 -2.63 -48.32
N ALA A 141 -55.20 -1.55 -47.59
CA ALA A 141 -56.56 -1.08 -47.43
C ALA A 141 -57.18 -0.67 -48.79
N ALA A 142 -56.41 0.00 -49.66
CA ALA A 142 -56.86 0.35 -51.00
C ALA A 142 -57.07 -0.88 -51.90
N LEU A 143 -56.15 -1.85 -51.87
CA LEU A 143 -56.27 -3.12 -52.60
C LEU A 143 -57.49 -3.92 -52.12
N SER A 144 -57.73 -3.97 -50.81
CA SER A 144 -58.93 -4.60 -50.23
C SER A 144 -60.20 -3.97 -50.80
N ARG A 145 -60.32 -2.64 -50.74
CA ARG A 145 -61.46 -1.88 -51.31
C ARG A 145 -61.65 -2.14 -52.80
N VAL A 146 -60.57 -2.16 -53.59
CA VAL A 146 -60.65 -2.47 -55.04
C VAL A 146 -61.10 -3.90 -55.27
N SER A 147 -60.55 -4.87 -54.53
CA SER A 147 -60.91 -6.29 -54.66
C SER A 147 -62.38 -6.54 -54.33
N GLN A 148 -62.92 -5.89 -53.30
CA GLN A 148 -64.33 -5.97 -52.92
C GLN A 148 -65.23 -5.36 -53.98
N ARG A 149 -64.92 -4.14 -54.46
CA ARG A 149 -65.67 -3.50 -55.56
C ARG A 149 -65.66 -4.35 -56.83
N LEU A 150 -64.53 -5.00 -57.14
CA LEU A 150 -64.42 -5.90 -58.28
C LEU A 150 -65.29 -7.16 -58.10
N ARG A 151 -65.29 -7.78 -56.92
CA ARG A 151 -66.18 -8.91 -56.61
C ARG A 151 -67.65 -8.50 -56.70
N ALA A 152 -68.02 -7.33 -56.17
CA ALA A 152 -69.37 -6.78 -56.28
C ALA A 152 -69.79 -6.55 -57.74
N ALA A 153 -68.92 -5.97 -58.56
CA ALA A 153 -69.18 -5.73 -59.99
C ALA A 153 -69.33 -7.04 -60.77
N LEU A 154 -68.52 -8.06 -60.48
CA LEU A 154 -68.64 -9.38 -61.09
C LEU A 154 -69.97 -10.05 -60.72
N ARG A 155 -70.41 -9.98 -59.47
CA ARG A 155 -71.71 -10.51 -59.02
C ARG A 155 -72.89 -9.82 -59.71
N LEU A 156 -72.87 -8.49 -59.74
CA LEU A 156 -73.88 -7.70 -60.46
C LEU A 156 -73.95 -8.05 -61.95
N SER A 157 -72.79 -8.31 -62.59
CA SER A 157 -72.74 -8.73 -64.00
C SER A 157 -73.35 -10.12 -64.26
N GLN A 158 -73.38 -10.98 -63.23
CA GLN A 158 -73.98 -12.31 -63.28
C GLN A 158 -75.46 -12.32 -62.82
N GLY A 159 -76.01 -11.17 -62.44
CA GLY A 159 -77.39 -11.04 -61.97
C GLY A 159 -77.60 -11.39 -60.50
N GLU A 160 -76.52 -11.59 -59.73
CA GLU A 160 -76.57 -11.84 -58.29
C GLU A 160 -76.40 -10.51 -57.51
N PRO A 161 -77.21 -10.24 -56.46
CA PRO A 161 -77.03 -9.05 -55.64
C PRO A 161 -75.70 -9.10 -54.86
N PRO A 162 -75.07 -7.94 -54.59
CA PRO A 162 -73.85 -7.89 -53.78
C PRO A 162 -74.12 -8.39 -52.36
N LEU A 163 -73.16 -9.13 -51.77
CA LEU A 163 -73.29 -9.58 -50.38
C LEU A 163 -73.07 -8.41 -49.41
N PRO A 164 -73.57 -8.50 -48.16
CA PRO A 164 -73.37 -7.48 -47.14
C PRO A 164 -71.88 -7.11 -46.95
N ASP A 165 -70.99 -8.09 -47.02
CA ASP A 165 -69.53 -7.90 -46.90
C ASP A 165 -68.89 -7.17 -48.11
N ASP A 166 -69.62 -7.01 -49.22
CA ASP A 166 -69.16 -6.29 -50.42
C ASP A 166 -69.48 -4.78 -50.36
N VAL A 167 -70.37 -4.37 -49.46
CA VAL A 167 -70.80 -2.97 -49.26
C VAL A 167 -70.26 -2.50 -47.92
N ILE A 168 -69.03 -1.99 -47.93
CA ILE A 168 -68.49 -1.37 -46.73
C ILE A 168 -69.07 0.03 -46.60
N ASP A 169 -69.78 0.30 -45.50
CA ASP A 169 -69.98 1.67 -45.05
C ASP A 169 -68.61 2.25 -44.72
N GLU A 170 -68.19 3.33 -45.39
CA GLU A 170 -66.93 4.03 -45.11
C GLU A 170 -66.82 4.43 -43.62
N ALA A 171 -67.95 4.49 -42.91
CA ALA A 171 -68.04 4.71 -41.47
C ALA A 171 -67.54 3.53 -40.60
N GLU A 172 -67.67 2.27 -41.04
CA GLU A 172 -67.23 1.09 -40.27
C GLU A 172 -65.75 0.76 -40.46
N LEU A 173 -65.13 1.19 -41.57
CA LEU A 173 -63.67 1.10 -41.74
C LEU A 173 -62.92 2.15 -40.90
N ALA A 174 -63.53 3.30 -40.63
CA ALA A 174 -62.95 4.34 -39.78
C ALA A 174 -62.99 3.96 -38.28
N SER A 175 -63.92 3.10 -37.86
CA SER A 175 -64.10 2.70 -36.45
C SER A 175 -63.14 1.59 -35.98
N PHE A 176 -62.32 1.02 -36.87
CA PHE A 176 -61.18 0.16 -36.51
C PHE A 176 -59.95 0.96 -36.04
N GLN A 177 -60.09 2.26 -35.79
CA GLN A 177 -59.11 3.02 -35.03
C GLN A 177 -59.04 2.45 -33.62
N ILE A 178 -57.89 1.84 -33.28
CA ILE A 178 -57.55 1.45 -31.91
C ILE A 178 -57.88 2.65 -31.00
N PRO A 179 -58.69 2.49 -29.95
CA PRO A 179 -59.03 3.58 -29.04
C PRO A 179 -57.76 4.31 -28.60
N GLN A 180 -57.75 5.63 -28.75
CA GLN A 180 -56.59 6.47 -28.50
C GLN A 180 -56.06 6.31 -27.06
N GLU A 181 -56.94 5.97 -26.11
CA GLU A 181 -56.61 5.59 -24.72
C GLU A 181 -55.69 4.35 -24.63
N LEU A 182 -55.93 3.33 -25.46
CA LEU A 182 -55.10 2.11 -25.49
C LEU A 182 -53.74 2.35 -26.15
N LEU A 183 -53.65 3.36 -27.02
CA LEU A 183 -52.40 3.79 -27.65
C LEU A 183 -51.56 4.67 -26.69
N GLU A 184 -52.20 5.44 -25.80
CA GLU A 184 -51.53 6.20 -24.74
C GLU A 184 -50.93 5.27 -23.67
N ASP A 185 -51.67 4.24 -23.24
CA ASP A 185 -51.15 3.19 -22.32
C ASP A 185 -49.95 2.42 -22.90
N LEU A 186 -49.93 2.18 -24.22
CA LEU A 186 -48.78 1.56 -24.91
C LEU A 186 -47.62 2.52 -25.17
N ARG A 187 -47.88 3.83 -25.17
CA ARG A 187 -46.86 4.86 -25.38
C ARG A 187 -46.11 5.13 -24.09
N ASP A 188 -46.80 5.15 -22.95
CA ASP A 188 -46.19 5.28 -21.62
C ASP A 188 -45.35 4.06 -21.23
N THR A 189 -45.62 2.90 -21.84
CA THR A 189 -44.75 1.71 -21.71
C THR A 189 -43.54 1.71 -22.64
N TYR A 190 -43.41 2.67 -23.58
CA TYR A 190 -42.28 2.74 -24.54
C TYR A 190 -41.54 4.09 -24.52
N THR A 191 -41.92 5.02 -23.64
CA THR A 191 -41.19 6.26 -23.34
C THR A 191 -40.08 5.99 -22.31
N GLY A 192 -39.05 5.24 -22.70
CA GLY A 192 -37.70 5.35 -22.11
C GLY A 192 -37.48 4.97 -20.63
N GLU A 193 -38.51 4.68 -19.85
CA GLU A 193 -38.42 4.29 -18.42
C GLU A 193 -38.94 2.85 -18.19
N LEU A 194 -38.73 1.94 -19.16
CA LEU A 194 -39.02 0.52 -18.98
C LEU A 194 -38.13 -0.09 -17.87
N PRO A 195 -38.56 -1.22 -17.24
CA PRO A 195 -37.93 -1.98 -16.16
C PRO A 195 -36.44 -2.36 -16.28
N THR A 196 -35.73 -1.94 -17.31
CA THR A 196 -34.28 -2.02 -17.42
C THR A 196 -33.58 -1.20 -16.35
N ASP A 197 -34.08 -0.02 -16.00
CA ASP A 197 -33.48 0.79 -14.93
C ASP A 197 -33.72 0.17 -13.56
N TRP A 198 -34.91 -0.40 -13.33
CA TRP A 198 -35.18 -1.17 -12.11
C TRP A 198 -34.36 -2.46 -12.03
N ALA A 199 -34.15 -3.15 -13.16
CA ALA A 199 -33.31 -4.35 -13.21
C ALA A 199 -31.84 -4.02 -12.97
N LEU A 200 -31.31 -2.97 -13.61
CA LEU A 200 -29.93 -2.49 -13.41
C LEU A 200 -29.71 -1.94 -12.00
N GLU A 201 -30.63 -1.15 -11.47
CA GLU A 201 -30.57 -0.64 -10.10
C GLU A 201 -30.61 -1.80 -9.10
N ARG A 202 -31.51 -2.77 -9.31
CA ARG A 202 -31.60 -3.99 -8.51
C ARG A 202 -30.32 -4.83 -8.57
N GLU A 203 -29.73 -5.02 -9.75
CA GLU A 203 -28.47 -5.76 -9.92
C GLU A 203 -27.30 -5.03 -9.25
N SER A 204 -27.22 -3.70 -9.40
CA SER A 204 -26.18 -2.89 -8.77
C SER A 204 -26.26 -2.90 -7.23
N GLU A 205 -27.48 -2.85 -6.69
CA GLU A 205 -27.73 -2.92 -5.25
C GLU A 205 -27.49 -4.34 -4.71
N LEU A 206 -27.82 -5.39 -5.47
CA LEU A 206 -27.49 -6.77 -5.12
C LEU A 206 -25.98 -6.98 -4.99
N VAL A 207 -25.18 -6.53 -5.96
CA VAL A 207 -23.72 -6.67 -5.92
C VAL A 207 -23.12 -5.93 -4.72
N ARG A 208 -23.64 -4.74 -4.41
CA ARG A 208 -23.22 -3.97 -3.23
C ARG A 208 -23.55 -4.71 -1.93
N LEU A 209 -24.78 -5.22 -1.81
CA LEU A 209 -25.23 -5.98 -0.64
C LEU A 209 -24.46 -7.28 -0.48
N GLU A 210 -24.13 -7.98 -1.58
CA GLU A 210 -23.30 -9.18 -1.55
C GLU A 210 -21.89 -8.89 -1.02
N ARG A 211 -21.29 -7.77 -1.45
CA ARG A 211 -19.98 -7.33 -0.96
C ARG A 211 -20.01 -7.00 0.54
N GLU A 212 -21.02 -6.25 0.99
CA GLU A 212 -21.19 -5.93 2.41
C GLU A 212 -21.43 -7.19 3.24
N ASN A 213 -22.26 -8.12 2.76
CA ASN A 213 -22.54 -9.38 3.43
C ASN A 213 -21.29 -10.27 3.50
N ALA A 214 -20.44 -10.27 2.46
CA ALA A 214 -19.14 -10.95 2.49
C ALA A 214 -18.18 -10.35 3.53
N GLU A 215 -18.14 -9.02 3.66
CA GLU A 215 -17.34 -8.34 4.69
C GLU A 215 -17.86 -8.62 6.10
N LEU A 216 -19.18 -8.59 6.31
CA LEU A 216 -19.82 -8.94 7.58
C LEU A 216 -19.58 -10.40 7.97
N ARG A 217 -19.66 -11.33 7.00
CA ARG A 217 -19.33 -12.75 7.21
C ARG A 217 -17.86 -12.93 7.58
N ARG A 218 -16.95 -12.17 6.96
CA ARG A 218 -15.53 -12.17 7.32
C ARG A 218 -15.30 -11.67 8.76
N LEU A 219 -16.02 -10.64 9.19
CA LEU A 219 -15.94 -10.12 10.56
C LEU A 219 -16.55 -11.08 11.61
N LEU A 220 -17.59 -11.81 11.22
CA LEU A 220 -18.29 -12.79 12.08
C LEU A 220 -17.69 -14.21 12.02
N GLY A 221 -16.67 -14.44 11.19
CA GLY A 221 -16.03 -15.75 11.01
C GLY A 221 -16.94 -16.81 10.38
N ALA A 222 -17.95 -16.40 9.62
CA ALA A 222 -18.87 -17.30 8.93
C ALA A 222 -18.25 -17.81 7.62
N PRO A 223 -18.43 -19.10 7.27
CA PRO A 223 -17.91 -19.65 6.02
C PRO A 223 -18.56 -18.99 4.79
N PRO A 224 -17.85 -18.91 3.64
CA PRO A 224 -18.39 -18.36 2.41
C PRO A 224 -19.61 -19.16 1.93
N PRO A 225 -20.54 -18.54 1.17
CA PRO A 225 -21.65 -19.28 0.56
C PRO A 225 -21.07 -20.35 -0.37
N GLU A 226 -21.41 -21.62 -0.15
CA GLU A 226 -21.09 -22.68 -1.10
C GLU A 226 -21.88 -22.40 -2.40
N GLU A 227 -21.15 -22.30 -3.52
CA GLU A 227 -21.72 -22.20 -4.86
C GLU A 227 -22.40 -23.54 -5.18
N ASP A 228 -23.70 -23.63 -4.93
CA ASP A 228 -24.50 -24.80 -5.34
C ASP A 228 -24.80 -24.66 -6.84
N ASP A 229 -23.91 -25.25 -7.64
CA ASP A 229 -24.07 -25.43 -9.08
C ASP A 229 -25.31 -26.28 -9.38
N GLY A 230 -26.41 -25.61 -9.72
CA GLY A 230 -27.49 -26.17 -10.53
C GLY A 230 -28.67 -26.77 -9.75
N GLY A 231 -29.72 -25.96 -9.57
CA GLY A 231 -31.03 -26.50 -9.19
C GLY A 231 -32.07 -25.42 -8.93
N MET A 232 -32.96 -25.21 -9.90
CA MET A 232 -34.26 -24.55 -9.70
C MET A 232 -34.96 -25.14 -8.46
N GLY A 233 -35.14 -24.34 -7.40
CA GLY A 233 -35.81 -24.79 -6.18
C GLY A 233 -35.97 -23.69 -5.15
N LEU A 234 -37.12 -23.00 -5.19
CA LEU A 234 -37.66 -22.25 -4.06
C LEU A 234 -37.57 -23.10 -2.78
N LEU A 235 -36.70 -22.73 -1.83
CA LEU A 235 -36.77 -23.24 -0.47
C LEU A 235 -37.05 -22.09 0.51
N PRO A 236 -38.00 -22.29 1.45
CA PRO A 236 -38.50 -21.24 2.30
C PRO A 236 -37.47 -20.91 3.39
N PHE A 237 -37.40 -19.62 3.69
CA PHE A 237 -36.63 -19.05 4.80
C PHE A 237 -36.87 -19.86 6.09
N ARG A 238 -35.87 -20.62 6.54
CA ARG A 238 -35.93 -21.35 7.82
C ARG A 238 -34.98 -20.68 8.80
N ALA A 239 -35.56 -20.00 9.79
CA ALA A 239 -34.82 -19.30 10.82
C ALA A 239 -33.86 -20.24 11.59
N PRO A 240 -32.67 -19.76 12.01
CA PRO A 240 -31.68 -20.59 12.69
C PRO A 240 -32.17 -21.02 14.08
N THR A 241 -32.21 -22.32 14.34
CA THR A 241 -32.46 -22.86 15.68
C THR A 241 -31.19 -22.84 16.52
N LEU A 242 -31.23 -22.17 17.67
CA LEU A 242 -30.15 -22.15 18.67
C LEU A 242 -29.83 -23.57 19.21
N PRO A 243 -28.57 -23.87 19.57
CA PRO A 243 -28.20 -25.18 20.08
C PRO A 243 -28.70 -25.39 21.53
N ARG A 244 -29.37 -26.53 21.75
CA ARG A 244 -29.77 -27.02 23.08
C ARG A 244 -28.54 -27.54 23.85
N PHE A 245 -28.14 -26.84 24.91
CA PHE A 245 -27.22 -27.40 25.91
C PHE A 245 -27.96 -28.39 26.81
N ARG A 246 -27.52 -29.66 26.76
CA ARG A 246 -27.93 -30.72 27.69
C ARG A 246 -27.13 -30.57 28.98
N GLY A 247 -27.81 -30.28 30.08
CA GLY A 247 -27.18 -30.12 31.40
C GLY A 247 -26.56 -31.41 31.93
N ARG A 248 -25.43 -31.26 32.62
CA ARG A 248 -24.97 -32.21 33.65
C ARG A 248 -24.72 -31.42 34.93
N SER A 249 -25.44 -31.84 35.96
CA SER A 249 -25.40 -31.40 37.35
C SER A 249 -23.99 -31.36 37.94
N GLY A 250 -23.70 -30.31 38.71
CA GLY A 250 -22.47 -30.13 39.48
C GLY A 250 -22.51 -28.81 40.25
N THR A 251 -23.05 -28.87 41.47
CA THR A 251 -23.09 -27.80 42.48
C THR A 251 -21.71 -27.23 42.80
N GLY A 252 -21.57 -25.90 42.85
CA GLY A 252 -20.39 -25.25 43.43
C GLY A 252 -20.34 -23.75 43.18
N LEU A 253 -20.66 -22.96 44.22
CA LEU A 253 -20.39 -21.53 44.31
C LEU A 253 -18.89 -21.22 44.13
N GLY A 254 -18.57 -20.05 43.54
CA GLY A 254 -17.26 -19.41 43.60
C GLY A 254 -17.00 -18.57 42.34
N MET A 255 -17.36 -17.29 42.34
CA MET A 255 -16.52 -16.13 42.67
C MET A 255 -15.52 -15.71 41.57
N TYR A 256 -15.61 -14.42 41.26
CA TYR A 256 -14.71 -13.55 40.50
C TYR A 256 -13.22 -13.92 40.53
N SER A 257 -12.55 -13.95 39.38
CA SER A 257 -11.65 -12.85 38.91
C SER A 257 -10.84 -13.28 37.68
N PRO A 258 -10.49 -12.34 36.78
CA PRO A 258 -9.58 -12.58 35.66
C PRO A 258 -8.18 -12.02 35.97
N PHE A 259 -7.13 -12.82 35.84
CA PHE A 259 -5.94 -12.51 35.03
C PHE A 259 -4.83 -13.56 35.21
N GLN A 260 -4.12 -13.75 34.10
CA GLN A 260 -2.71 -14.08 33.97
C GLN A 260 -2.21 -15.54 33.99
N SER A 261 -1.64 -15.84 32.81
CA SER A 261 -0.31 -16.43 32.62
C SER A 261 -0.25 -17.94 32.32
N ASN A 262 0.12 -18.19 31.06
CA ASN A 262 1.41 -18.74 30.65
C ASN A 262 1.69 -20.24 30.87
N GLY A 263 2.18 -20.85 29.77
CA GLY A 263 2.81 -22.17 29.71
C GLY A 263 1.87 -23.29 29.27
N GLY A 264 2.10 -24.05 28.20
CA GLY A 264 3.28 -24.26 27.38
C GLY A 264 3.27 -25.69 26.83
N ALA A 265 4.12 -25.94 25.82
CA ALA A 265 4.41 -27.21 25.12
C ALA A 265 3.42 -27.62 24.01
N GLY A 266 3.83 -27.93 22.78
CA GLY A 266 5.12 -27.96 22.06
C GLY A 266 4.76 -28.09 20.56
N ARG A 267 5.63 -28.24 19.54
CA ARG A 267 7.02 -28.64 19.35
C ARG A 267 7.40 -28.23 17.91
N GLY A 268 8.71 -28.10 17.64
CA GLY A 268 9.29 -28.03 16.28
C GLY A 268 10.18 -26.79 16.12
N ALA A 269 11.40 -26.72 16.66
CA ALA A 269 12.62 -27.45 16.26
C ALA A 269 12.99 -27.25 14.78
N LEU A 270 13.87 -26.26 14.52
CA LEU A 270 15.00 -26.34 13.59
C LEU A 270 15.97 -25.19 13.94
N ALA A 271 17.15 -25.54 14.44
CA ALA A 271 18.24 -24.62 14.71
C ALA A 271 19.54 -25.23 14.17
N ILE A 272 20.20 -24.50 13.26
CA ILE A 272 21.62 -24.58 12.90
C ILE A 272 21.95 -23.17 12.35
N GLY A 273 22.91 -22.37 12.79
CA GLY A 273 23.90 -22.43 13.86
C GLY A 273 24.56 -21.03 13.91
N ARG A 274 24.86 -20.56 15.12
CA ARG A 274 25.49 -19.26 15.43
C ARG A 274 26.97 -19.51 15.72
N MET A 275 27.86 -18.60 15.31
CA MET A 275 29.13 -18.39 16.00
C MET A 275 29.33 -16.89 16.22
N ALA A 276 29.24 -16.48 17.50
CA ALA A 276 29.69 -15.20 18.00
C ALA A 276 30.67 -15.49 19.14
N GLY A 277 31.86 -14.88 19.08
CA GLY A 277 32.90 -14.96 20.09
C GLY A 277 32.63 -14.05 21.30
N PRO A 278 33.40 -14.19 22.39
CA PRO A 278 33.04 -13.69 23.71
C PRO A 278 33.67 -12.34 24.01
N GLY A 279 32.87 -11.41 24.55
CA GLY A 279 33.40 -10.25 25.29
C GLY A 279 32.82 -8.91 24.89
N ASP A 280 31.52 -8.68 25.14
CA ASP A 280 31.02 -7.31 25.30
C ASP A 280 29.99 -7.26 26.43
N SER A 281 30.41 -6.65 27.54
CA SER A 281 29.59 -6.33 28.69
C SER A 281 28.73 -5.10 28.37
N TRP A 282 27.43 -5.33 28.20
CA TRP A 282 26.43 -4.27 28.19
C TRP A 282 26.17 -3.80 29.62
N THR A 283 26.72 -2.64 29.99
CA THR A 283 26.23 -1.83 31.11
C THR A 283 25.46 -0.66 30.54
N GLY A 284 24.13 -0.76 30.59
CA GLY A 284 23.26 0.40 30.47
C GLY A 284 23.34 1.23 31.74
N GLU A 285 23.47 2.53 31.57
CA GLU A 285 23.09 3.61 32.50
C GLU A 285 23.63 4.91 31.90
N ASN A 286 22.76 5.73 31.29
CA ASN A 286 22.59 7.13 31.70
C ASN A 286 21.81 7.98 30.69
N GLU A 287 20.88 8.74 31.26
CA GLU A 287 20.57 10.12 30.85
C GLU A 287 19.60 10.37 29.68
N MET A 288 18.64 9.47 29.49
CA MET A 288 17.36 9.77 28.81
C MET A 288 16.51 10.84 29.56
N TRP A 289 17.01 11.55 30.59
CA TRP A 289 16.17 12.45 31.40
C TRP A 289 16.74 13.77 31.91
N ARG A 290 17.99 14.20 31.62
CA ARG A 290 18.52 15.39 32.33
C ARG A 290 18.41 16.75 31.64
N ASN A 291 18.43 16.86 30.31
CA ASN A 291 18.54 18.19 29.68
C ASN A 291 17.29 18.71 28.95
N VAL A 292 16.19 17.95 28.93
CA VAL A 292 14.93 18.40 28.32
C VAL A 292 14.00 19.10 29.33
N GLN A 293 14.24 18.99 30.64
CA GLN A 293 13.37 19.58 31.67
C GLN A 293 13.88 20.87 32.34
N GLU A 294 15.15 21.28 32.17
CA GLU A 294 15.64 22.58 32.70
C GLU A 294 15.39 23.77 31.76
N ARG A 295 14.62 23.56 30.69
CA ARG A 295 14.19 24.62 29.77
C ARG A 295 13.01 25.48 30.29
N ASP A 296 12.30 25.08 31.34
CA ASP A 296 11.02 25.72 31.70
C ASP A 296 10.93 26.40 33.08
N THR A 297 11.95 26.29 33.96
CA THR A 297 11.91 26.94 35.30
C THR A 297 12.69 28.25 35.42
N ARG A 298 13.40 28.68 34.37
CA ARG A 298 14.09 30.00 34.33
C ARG A 298 13.33 31.06 33.53
N ALA A 299 12.03 30.85 33.33
CA ALA A 299 11.04 31.84 32.93
C ALA A 299 10.28 32.42 34.15
N GLY A 300 11.03 32.84 35.18
CA GLY A 300 10.53 33.73 36.24
C GLY A 300 11.26 35.06 36.13
N LEU A 301 10.59 36.15 35.74
CA LEU A 301 9.99 37.10 36.68
C LEU A 301 10.98 37.59 37.73
N LEU A 302 11.59 38.76 37.47
CA LEU A 302 11.72 39.93 38.36
C LEU A 302 13.03 40.68 38.09
N SER A 303 12.84 41.95 37.70
CA SER A 303 13.79 43.06 37.54
C SER A 303 14.67 43.11 36.30
#